data_AF-A0A147DBM2-F1
#
_entry.id   AF-A0A147DBM2-F1
#
_cell.length_a   1.000
_cell.length_b   1.000
_cell.length_c   1.000
_cell.angle_alpha   90.00
_cell.angle_beta   90.00
_cell.angle_gamma   90.00
#
_symmetry.space_group_name_H-M   'P 1'
#
loop_
_entity.id
_entity.type
_entity.pdbx_description
1 polymer ?
#
loop_
_entity_poly.entity_id
_entity_poly.type
_entity_poly.pdbx_seq_one_letter_code
_entity_poly.pdbx_strand_id
1 'polypeptide(L)'
;MTNVAMGRRDAQPLSSLGGGGGWDELEAMFAPREGKPVQGQPGDETALFLAALAREARGRELVEWLMDITFRQPFRATGRTMEETALLAATRQGIEGVGEVILNALAHGEALLKQREQRSAT
;
A
#
# COMPACT_ATOMS: atom_id res chain seq x y z
N MET A 1 22.31 -20.44 -39.63
CA MET A 1 21.01 -20.01 -39.08
C MET A 1 20.83 -20.68 -37.72
N THR A 2 21.13 -19.98 -36.63
CA THR A 2 20.98 -20.51 -35.26
C THR A 2 19.54 -20.29 -34.80
N ASN A 3 18.79 -21.38 -34.74
CA ASN A 3 17.40 -21.37 -34.28
C ASN A 3 17.42 -21.22 -32.75
N VAL A 4 17.13 -20.01 -32.25
CA VAL A 4 16.94 -19.78 -30.81
C VAL A 4 15.58 -20.36 -30.45
N ALA A 5 15.57 -21.59 -29.95
CA ALA A 5 14.38 -22.19 -29.36
C ALA A 5 13.99 -21.37 -28.12
N MET A 6 13.05 -20.44 -28.28
CA MET A 6 12.34 -19.84 -27.14
C MET A 6 11.53 -20.97 -26.48
N GLY A 7 12.09 -21.53 -25.41
CA GLY A 7 11.40 -22.48 -24.55
C GLY A 7 10.05 -21.92 -24.10
N ARG A 8 9.06 -22.81 -24.03
CA ARG A 8 7.74 -22.55 -23.45
C ARG A 8 7.95 -21.84 -22.10
N ARG A 9 7.24 -20.74 -21.83
CA ARG A 9 7.21 -20.14 -20.49
C ARG A 9 6.49 -21.12 -19.57
N ASP A 10 7.22 -22.10 -19.06
CA ASP A 10 6.72 -22.98 -18.02
C ASP A 10 6.55 -22.11 -16.78
N ALA A 11 5.32 -22.09 -16.25
CA ALA A 11 5.03 -21.40 -15.00
C ALA A 11 5.95 -21.99 -13.93
N GLN A 12 6.83 -21.15 -13.37
CA GLN A 12 7.67 -21.58 -12.27
C GLN A 12 6.78 -21.99 -11.09
N PRO A 13 7.01 -23.16 -10.48
CA PRO A 13 6.23 -23.59 -9.33
C PRO A 13 6.38 -22.55 -8.22
N LEU A 14 5.30 -22.24 -7.52
CA LEU A 14 5.30 -21.17 -6.49
C LEU A 14 6.38 -21.39 -5.41
N SER A 15 6.72 -22.66 -5.16
CA SER A 15 7.80 -23.09 -4.26
C SER A 15 9.20 -22.66 -4.69
N SER A 16 9.41 -22.22 -5.94
CA SER A 16 10.69 -21.69 -6.40
C SER A 16 10.81 -20.17 -6.25
N LEU A 17 9.74 -19.48 -5.85
CA LEU A 17 9.72 -18.03 -5.66
C LEU A 17 10.06 -17.60 -4.22
N GLY A 18 9.66 -18.40 -3.22
CA GLY A 18 10.08 -18.23 -1.82
C GLY A 18 11.24 -19.17 -1.54
N GLY A 19 12.41 -18.65 -1.21
CA GLY A 19 13.64 -19.42 -1.01
C GLY A 19 13.55 -20.45 0.10
N GLY A 20 12.93 -21.60 -0.14
CA GLY A 20 12.90 -22.74 0.78
C GLY A 20 11.98 -22.60 2.00
N GLY A 21 11.62 -21.39 2.44
CA GLY A 21 10.80 -21.16 3.65
C GLY A 21 9.29 -21.04 3.44
N GLY A 22 8.78 -21.26 2.22
CA GLY A 22 7.33 -21.33 1.96
C GLY A 22 6.61 -19.97 2.06
N TRP A 23 5.31 -20.01 2.40
CA TRP A 23 4.45 -18.81 2.44
C TRP A 23 4.82 -17.83 3.55
N ASP A 24 5.27 -18.33 4.70
CA ASP A 24 5.61 -17.50 5.86
C ASP A 24 6.84 -16.62 5.59
N GLU A 25 7.82 -17.14 4.85
CA GLU A 25 9.00 -16.37 4.44
C GLU A 25 8.66 -15.31 3.38
N LEU A 26 7.76 -15.64 2.45
CA LEU A 26 7.22 -14.66 1.52
C LEU A 26 6.45 -13.55 2.26
N GLU A 27 5.61 -13.91 3.23
CA GLU A 27 4.91 -12.93 4.08
C GLU A 27 5.89 -12.05 4.86
N ALA A 28 6.96 -12.63 5.41
CA ALA A 28 8.03 -11.88 6.07
C ALA A 28 8.80 -10.95 5.12
N MET A 29 8.94 -11.31 3.84
CA MET A 29 9.54 -10.42 2.83
C MET A 29 8.66 -9.21 2.50
N PHE A 30 7.34 -9.35 2.61
CA PHE A 30 6.38 -8.26 2.45
C PHE A 30 6.05 -7.55 3.77
N ALA A 31 6.54 -8.06 4.90
CA ALA A 31 6.33 -7.43 6.20
C ALA A 31 6.93 -6.01 6.21
N PRO A 32 6.24 -5.02 6.80
CA PRO A 32 6.77 -3.68 6.96
C PRO A 32 8.13 -3.72 7.67
N ARG A 33 9.15 -3.12 7.07
CA ARG A 33 10.49 -3.05 7.68
C ARG A 33 10.47 -2.15 8.91
N GLU A 34 10.72 -2.73 10.07
CA GLU A 34 10.88 -1.96 11.31
C GLU A 34 11.99 -0.90 11.17
N GLY A 35 11.71 0.32 11.63
CA GLY A 35 12.70 1.41 11.70
C GLY A 35 12.94 2.19 10.41
N LYS A 36 12.28 1.86 9.29
CA LYS A 36 12.27 2.75 8.11
C LYS A 36 11.00 3.60 8.10
N PRO A 37 11.10 4.93 7.95
CA PRO A 37 9.93 5.76 7.72
C PRO A 37 9.20 5.22 6.49
N VAL A 38 7.89 4.98 6.63
CA VAL A 38 7.06 4.65 5.47
C VAL A 38 7.22 5.77 4.44
N GLN A 39 7.38 5.41 3.17
CA GLN A 39 7.57 6.40 2.11
C GLN A 39 6.37 7.36 2.10
N GLY A 40 6.63 8.67 2.21
CA GLY A 40 5.57 9.68 2.25
C GLY A 40 4.89 9.85 3.61
N GLN A 41 5.36 9.19 4.68
CA GLN A 41 4.86 9.38 6.03
C GLN A 41 4.97 10.86 6.44
N PRO A 42 3.86 11.52 6.81
CA PRO A 42 3.90 12.88 7.32
C PRO A 42 4.47 12.91 8.75
N GLY A 43 4.87 14.10 9.20
CA GLY A 43 5.31 14.28 10.59
C GLY A 43 4.21 13.96 11.61
N ASP A 44 4.62 13.66 12.85
CA ASP A 44 3.75 13.18 13.92
C ASP A 44 2.53 14.06 14.18
N GLU A 45 2.68 15.39 14.18
CA GLU A 45 1.57 16.32 14.40
C GLU A 45 0.50 16.22 13.31
N THR A 46 0.90 16.07 12.05
CA THR A 46 -0.02 15.86 10.93
C THR A 46 -0.71 14.49 11.03
N ALA A 47 0.04 13.44 11.38
CA ALA A 47 -0.51 12.11 11.57
C ALA A 47 -1.53 12.08 12.73
N LEU A 48 -1.21 12.73 13.85
CA LEU A 48 -2.09 12.89 15.00
C LEU A 48 -3.36 13.65 14.66
N PHE A 49 -3.23 14.77 13.94
CA PHE A 49 -4.38 15.54 13.47
C PHE A 49 -5.29 14.67 12.59
N LEU A 50 -4.72 13.93 11.65
CA LEU A 50 -5.46 13.05 10.75
C LEU A 50 -6.18 11.93 11.51
N ALA A 51 -5.52 11.30 12.47
CA ALA A 51 -6.13 10.26 13.32
C ALA A 51 -7.25 10.83 14.21
N ALA A 52 -7.01 11.96 14.86
CA ALA A 52 -8.04 12.64 15.67
C ALA A 52 -9.26 13.03 14.82
N LEU A 53 -9.03 13.55 13.61
CA LEU A 53 -10.09 13.85 12.66
C LEU A 53 -10.91 12.59 12.31
N ALA A 54 -10.26 11.46 12.02
CA ALA A 54 -10.95 10.22 11.65
C ALA A 54 -11.77 9.57 12.79
N ARG A 55 -11.54 9.97 14.05
CA ARG A 55 -12.37 9.56 15.19
C ARG A 55 -13.73 10.29 15.21
N GLU A 56 -13.81 11.49 14.64
CA GLU A 56 -15.07 12.22 14.46
C GLU A 56 -15.89 11.64 13.31
N ALA A 57 -17.22 11.60 13.46
CA ALA A 57 -18.10 11.02 12.43
C ALA A 57 -17.92 11.65 11.05
N ARG A 58 -17.80 12.98 11.00
CA ARG A 58 -17.59 13.74 9.74
C ARG A 58 -16.18 13.54 9.18
N GLY A 59 -15.18 13.39 10.05
CA GLY A 59 -13.82 13.12 9.59
C GLY A 59 -13.68 11.70 9.04
N ARG A 60 -14.40 10.72 9.61
CA ARG A 60 -14.50 9.38 9.04
C ARG A 60 -15.13 9.42 7.66
N GLU A 61 -16.24 10.13 7.47
CA GLU A 61 -16.87 10.30 6.15
C GLU A 61 -15.89 10.88 5.11
N LEU A 62 -15.08 11.87 5.51
CA LEU A 62 -14.02 12.42 4.64
C LEU A 62 -12.98 11.36 4.26
N VAL A 63 -12.48 10.59 5.23
CA VAL A 63 -11.49 9.52 4.97
C VAL A 63 -12.08 8.46 4.05
N GLU A 64 -13.33 8.05 4.29
CA GLU A 64 -14.05 7.09 3.45
C GLU A 64 -14.16 7.58 2.01
N TRP A 65 -14.56 8.84 1.81
CA TRP A 65 -14.61 9.45 0.49
C TRP A 65 -13.24 9.52 -0.19
N LEU A 66 -12.17 9.83 0.56
CA LEU A 66 -10.80 9.80 0.03
C LEU A 66 -10.40 8.39 -0.40
N MET A 67 -10.78 7.35 0.35
CA MET A 67 -10.54 5.96 -0.03
C MET A 67 -11.34 5.55 -1.26
N ASP A 68 -12.57 6.06 -1.39
CA ASP A 68 -13.41 5.81 -2.56
C ASP A 68 -12.76 6.32 -3.84
N ILE A 69 -12.17 7.52 -3.82
CA ILE A 69 -11.56 8.12 -5.02
C ILE A 69 -10.12 7.66 -5.29
N THR A 70 -9.44 7.08 -4.29
CA THR A 70 -8.03 6.65 -4.42
C THR A 70 -7.89 5.14 -4.53
N PHE A 71 -8.29 4.39 -3.51
CA PHE A 71 -7.95 2.97 -3.39
C PHE A 71 -9.07 2.05 -3.89
N ARG A 72 -10.34 2.40 -3.63
CA ARG A 72 -11.49 1.50 -3.91
C ARG A 72 -12.07 1.62 -5.33
N GLN A 73 -11.54 2.52 -6.15
CA GLN A 73 -11.94 2.57 -7.56
C GLN A 73 -11.59 1.25 -8.26
N PRO A 74 -12.46 0.76 -9.16
CA PRO A 74 -12.16 -0.43 -9.94
C PRO A 74 -10.94 -0.19 -10.84
N PHE A 75 -10.03 -1.16 -10.88
CA PHE A 75 -8.86 -1.10 -11.74
C PHE A 75 -9.28 -1.20 -13.22
N ARG A 76 -9.09 -0.11 -13.98
CA ARG A 76 -9.42 -0.02 -15.40
C ARG A 76 -8.24 0.55 -16.18
N ALA A 77 -7.22 -0.28 -16.40
CA ALA A 77 -6.00 0.14 -17.09
C ALA A 77 -5.77 -0.56 -18.44
N THR A 78 -6.83 -0.82 -19.20
CA THR A 78 -6.70 -1.44 -20.53
C THR A 78 -6.76 -0.38 -21.62
N GLY A 79 -5.63 -0.16 -22.29
CA GLY A 79 -5.51 0.71 -23.47
C GLY A 79 -5.69 -0.06 -24.78
N ARG A 80 -5.68 0.67 -25.90
CA ARG A 80 -5.70 0.08 -27.26
C ARG A 80 -4.36 -0.54 -27.62
N THR A 81 -3.27 -0.04 -27.04
CA THR A 81 -1.92 -0.58 -27.20
C THR A 81 -1.32 -1.00 -25.85
N MET A 82 -0.20 -1.73 -25.90
CA MET A 82 0.53 -2.13 -24.70
C MET A 82 1.10 -0.92 -23.96
N GLU A 83 1.61 0.07 -24.69
CA GLU A 83 2.15 1.32 -24.15
C GLU A 83 1.06 2.13 -23.45
N GLU A 84 -0.12 2.22 -24.07
CA GLU A 84 -1.27 2.91 -23.49
C GLU A 84 -1.75 2.20 -22.22
N THR A 85 -1.80 0.87 -22.23
CA THR A 85 -2.10 0.04 -21.05
C THR A 85 -1.10 0.29 -19.92
N ALA A 86 0.20 0.31 -20.23
CA ALA A 86 1.26 0.56 -19.25
C ALA A 86 1.15 1.98 -18.64
N LEU A 87 0.84 2.98 -19.46
CA LEU A 87 0.65 4.36 -19.00
C LEU A 87 -0.57 4.50 -18.08
N LEU A 88 -1.69 3.87 -18.44
CA LEU A 88 -2.90 3.85 -17.62
C LEU A 88 -2.65 3.11 -16.29
N ALA A 89 -1.89 2.01 -16.32
CA ALA A 89 -1.54 1.26 -15.12
C ALA A 89 -0.64 2.08 -14.19
N ALA A 90 0.38 2.76 -14.72
CA ALA A 90 1.24 3.63 -13.93
C ALA A 90 0.47 4.80 -13.29
N THR A 91 -0.48 5.39 -14.03
CA THR A 91 -1.35 6.44 -13.50
C THR A 91 -2.22 5.91 -12.36
N ARG A 92 -2.77 4.71 -12.50
CA ARG A 92 -3.59 4.08 -11.47
C ARG A 92 -2.78 3.78 -10.20
N GLN A 93 -1.55 3.27 -10.35
CA GLN A 93 -0.63 3.07 -9.23
C GLN A 93 -0.34 4.37 -8.47
N GLY A 94 -0.17 5.50 -9.19
CA GLY A 94 0.00 6.81 -8.55
C GLY A 94 -1.20 7.22 -7.69
N ILE A 95 -2.42 6.99 -8.18
CA ILE A 95 -3.66 7.29 -7.44
C ILE A 95 -3.81 6.39 -6.21
N GLU A 96 -3.52 5.08 -6.34
CA GLU A 96 -3.55 4.12 -5.24
C GLU A 96 -2.52 4.46 -4.15
N GLY A 97 -1.32 4.87 -4.56
CA GLY A 97 -0.25 5.27 -3.65
C GLY A 97 -0.63 6.44 -2.75
N VAL A 98 -1.47 7.38 -3.22
CA VAL A 98 -1.99 8.46 -2.36
C VAL A 98 -2.86 7.89 -1.25
N GLY A 99 -3.75 6.95 -1.56
CA GLY A 99 -4.59 6.28 -0.57
C GLY A 99 -3.77 5.50 0.45
N GLU A 100 -2.74 4.79 -0.01
CA GLU A 100 -1.81 4.05 0.85
C GLU A 100 -1.09 4.96 1.85
N VAL A 101 -0.57 6.11 1.39
CA VAL A 101 0.10 7.09 2.27
C VAL A 101 -0.86 7.64 3.33
N ILE A 102 -2.11 7.94 2.96
CA ILE A 102 -3.13 8.42 3.91
C ILE A 102 -3.43 7.36 4.98
N LEU A 103 -3.59 6.10 4.58
CA LEU A 103 -3.86 5.00 5.52
C LEU A 103 -2.68 4.76 6.47
N ASN A 104 -1.45 4.81 5.96
CA ASN A 104 -0.25 4.69 6.78
C ASN A 104 -0.14 5.85 7.78
N ALA A 105 -0.44 7.08 7.35
CA ALA A 105 -0.47 8.25 8.22
C ALA A 105 -1.52 8.11 9.35
N LEU A 106 -2.72 7.61 9.02
CA LEU A 106 -3.78 7.32 9.99
C LEU A 106 -3.34 6.25 11.00
N ALA A 107 -2.75 5.15 10.53
CA ALA A 107 -2.29 4.07 11.39
C ALA A 107 -1.19 4.55 12.38
N HIS A 108 -0.24 5.35 11.88
CA HIS A 108 0.79 5.98 12.71
C HIS A 108 0.19 6.93 13.75
N GLY A 109 -0.73 7.81 13.33
CA GLY A 109 -1.41 8.73 14.25
C GLY A 109 -2.20 8.01 15.35
N GLU A 110 -2.91 6.93 15.01
CA GLU A 110 -3.62 6.09 15.98
C GLU A 110 -2.66 5.42 16.97
N ALA A 111 -1.48 4.96 16.53
CA ALA A 111 -0.45 4.44 17.43
C ALA A 111 0.05 5.51 18.41
N LEU A 112 0.27 6.74 17.94
CA LEU A 112 0.69 7.86 18.79
C LEU A 112 -0.39 8.26 19.81
N LEU A 113 -1.67 8.28 19.42
CA LEU A 113 -2.78 8.57 20.33
C LEU A 113 -2.86 7.53 21.45
N LYS A 114 -2.77 6.24 21.11
CA LYS A 114 -2.77 5.14 22.09
C LYS A 114 -1.60 5.24 23.07
N GLN A 115 -0.40 5.58 22.59
CA GLN A 115 0.77 5.79 23.46
C GLN A 115 0.56 6.96 24.44
N ARG A 116 -0.09 8.04 24.00
CA ARG A 116 -0.43 9.18 24.87
C ARG A 116 -1.46 8.80 25.94
N GLU A 117 -2.52 8.10 25.54
CA GLU A 117 -3.57 7.62 26.45
C GLU A 117 -3.00 6.71 27.55
N GLN A 118 -2.09 5.78 27.19
CA GLN A 118 -1.41 4.91 28.15
C GLN A 118 -0.53 5.67 29.13
N ARG A 119 0.19 6.70 28.66
CA ARG A 119 1.04 7.54 29.51
C ARG A 119 0.25 8.41 30.48
N SER A 120 -0.95 8.87 30.10
CA SER A 120 -1.83 9.65 30.98
C SER A 120 -2.56 8.81 32.03
N ALA A 121 -2.64 7.49 31.84
CA ALA A 121 -3.26 6.56 32.79
C ALA A 121 -2.29 6.03 33.87
N THR A 122 -1.01 6.40 33.80
CA THR A 122 0.05 6.01 34.74
C THR A 122 0.47 7.22 35.58
#